data_AF-A0A2K8NVF5-F1
#
_entry.id   AF-A0A2K8NVF5-F1
#
_cell.length_a   1.000
_cell.length_b   1.000
_cell.length_c   1.000
_cell.angle_alpha   90.00
_cell.angle_beta   90.00
_cell.angle_gamma   90.00
#
_symmetry.space_group_name_H-M   'P 1'
#
loop_
_entity.id
_entity.type
_entity.pdbx_description
1 polymer ?
#
loop_
_entity_poly.entity_id
_entity_poly.type
_entity_poly.pdbx_seq_one_letter_code
_entity_poly.pdbx_strand_id
1 'polypeptide(L)'
;MRKEEAKLQDKFIALLKKENILYIKTTGGLSYLPAGEVKRTDKGTYTGEFRPIKNKEGFADVIVFKNYEKSFKNSQTFFIEIKTDTSKLRPSQIEKFNELTNKGFDCYILRPKHWKEAKKQSKLNFLMLLDKMEYYKCFIKI
;
A
#
# COMPACT_ATOMS: atom_id res chain seq x y z
N MET A 1 0.45 5.14 -15.43
CA MET A 1 -0.58 4.36 -14.72
C MET A 1 -1.83 4.32 -15.60
N ARG A 2 -2.49 3.17 -15.71
CA ARG A 2 -3.72 3.05 -16.52
C ARG A 2 -4.89 3.76 -15.82
N LYS A 3 -5.90 4.21 -16.57
CA LYS A 3 -7.07 4.94 -16.05
C LYS A 3 -7.84 4.16 -14.96
N GLU A 4 -7.89 2.83 -15.08
CA GLU A 4 -8.55 1.96 -14.10
C GLU A 4 -7.74 1.81 -12.80
N GLU A 5 -6.42 1.65 -12.90
CA GLU A 5 -5.50 1.61 -11.75
C GLU A 5 -5.61 2.91 -10.93
N ALA A 6 -5.61 4.07 -11.60
CA ALA A 6 -5.76 5.36 -10.94
C ALA A 6 -7.11 5.49 -10.20
N LYS A 7 -8.22 5.11 -10.84
CA LYS A 7 -9.55 5.12 -10.21
C LYS A 7 -9.63 4.20 -8.99
N LEU A 8 -8.98 3.04 -9.04
CA LEU A 8 -8.94 2.11 -7.92
C LEU A 8 -8.07 2.65 -6.78
N GLN A 9 -6.93 3.27 -7.10
CA GLN A 9 -6.08 3.96 -6.14
C GLN A 9 -6.82 5.06 -5.39
N ASP A 10 -7.58 5.90 -6.10
CA ASP A 10 -8.33 6.98 -5.48
C ASP A 10 -9.43 6.44 -4.54
N LYS A 11 -10.12 5.36 -4.93
CA LYS A 11 -11.10 4.68 -4.06
C LYS A 11 -10.44 4.10 -2.81
N PHE A 12 -9.29 3.46 -2.98
CA PHE A 12 -8.53 2.87 -1.88
C PHE A 12 -8.05 3.94 -0.90
N ILE A 13 -7.49 5.04 -1.40
CA ILE A 13 -7.09 6.19 -0.59
C ILE A 13 -8.29 6.79 0.15
N ALA A 14 -9.45 6.91 -0.50
CA ALA A 14 -10.67 7.40 0.15
C ALA A 14 -11.12 6.50 1.31
N LEU A 15 -10.97 5.17 1.18
CA LEU A 15 -11.23 4.22 2.26
C LEU A 15 -10.27 4.41 3.44
N LEU A 16 -8.97 4.49 3.15
CA LEU A 16 -7.94 4.72 4.18
C LEU A 16 -8.16 6.04 4.93
N LYS A 17 -8.51 7.12 4.20
CA LYS A 17 -8.87 8.42 4.81
C LYS A 17 -10.11 8.30 5.70
N LYS A 18 -11.16 7.63 5.23
CA LYS A 18 -12.40 7.42 5.98
C LYS A 18 -12.17 6.65 7.29
N GLU A 19 -11.21 5.73 7.29
CA GLU A 19 -10.84 4.91 8.45
C GLU A 19 -9.71 5.51 9.29
N ASN A 20 -9.24 6.72 8.95
CA ASN A 20 -8.13 7.38 9.64
C ASN A 20 -6.83 6.55 9.67
N ILE A 21 -6.54 5.80 8.61
CA ILE A 21 -5.33 4.99 8.49
C ILE A 21 -4.20 5.83 7.88
N LEU A 22 -3.00 5.77 8.46
CA LEU A 22 -1.81 6.41 7.90
C LEU A 22 -1.35 5.68 6.63
N TYR A 23 -1.09 6.44 5.57
CA TYR A 23 -0.60 5.88 4.32
C TYR A 23 0.32 6.85 3.56
N ILE A 24 1.09 6.30 2.63
CA ILE A 24 1.92 7.02 1.66
C ILE A 24 1.41 6.66 0.27
N LYS A 25 1.07 7.66 -0.54
CA LYS A 25 0.85 7.47 -1.97
C LYS A 25 2.19 7.58 -2.68
N THR A 26 2.56 6.56 -3.45
CA THR A 26 3.78 6.60 -4.24
C THR A 26 3.53 7.17 -5.63
N THR A 27 4.45 8.01 -6.12
CA THR A 27 4.38 8.58 -7.47
C THR A 27 5.45 7.91 -8.32
N GLY A 28 5.02 7.10 -9.29
CA GLY A 28 5.94 6.45 -10.24
C GLY A 28 6.71 5.25 -9.68
N GLY A 29 6.32 4.71 -8.53
CA GLY A 29 7.00 3.59 -7.88
C GLY A 29 8.39 3.96 -7.35
N LEU A 30 8.55 5.19 -6.86
CA LEU A 30 9.76 5.69 -6.19
C LEU A 30 9.68 5.48 -4.67
N SER A 31 10.84 5.27 -4.04
CA SER A 31 11.00 5.05 -2.58
C SER A 31 10.84 6.34 -1.78
N TYR A 32 10.53 6.22 -0.48
CA TYR A 32 10.27 7.36 0.43
C TYR A 32 11.15 7.35 1.68
N LEU A 33 11.64 8.54 2.05
CA LEU A 33 12.00 8.89 3.42
C LEU A 33 10.94 9.89 3.95
N PRO A 34 10.63 9.90 5.26
CA PRO A 34 9.82 10.96 5.85
C PRO A 34 10.51 12.31 5.58
N ALA A 35 9.81 13.24 4.91
CA ALA A 35 10.38 14.52 4.50
C ALA A 35 10.23 15.63 5.56
N GLY A 36 9.78 15.26 6.76
CA GLY A 36 9.46 16.16 7.87
C GLY A 36 8.65 15.44 8.95
N GLU A 37 8.18 16.20 9.93
CA GLU A 37 7.36 15.70 11.05
C GLU A 37 6.07 15.06 10.54
N VAL A 38 5.90 13.76 10.80
CA VAL A 38 4.62 13.08 10.68
C VAL A 38 3.71 13.65 11.77
N LYS A 39 2.69 14.43 11.41
CA LYS A 39 1.78 15.04 12.39
C LYS A 39 0.61 14.11 12.68
N ARG A 40 0.46 13.71 13.94
CA ARG A 40 -0.75 13.05 14.44
C ARG A 40 -1.86 14.09 14.51
N THR A 41 -3.00 13.83 13.89
CA THR A 41 -4.21 14.64 14.02
C THR A 41 -4.94 14.27 15.32
N ASP A 42 -5.81 15.14 15.79
CA ASP A 42 -6.64 14.93 17.00
C ASP A 42 -7.59 13.73 16.89
N LYS A 43 -7.73 13.14 15.69
CA LYS A 43 -8.54 11.95 15.39
C LYS A 43 -7.73 10.65 15.38
N GLY A 44 -6.44 10.71 15.75
CA GLY A 44 -5.53 9.56 15.68
C GLY A 44 -4.99 9.26 14.28
N THR A 45 -5.26 10.13 13.30
CA THR A 45 -4.73 10.03 11.94
C THR A 45 -3.31 10.59 11.86
N TYR A 46 -2.56 10.28 10.80
CA TYR A 46 -1.28 10.92 10.54
C TYR A 46 -1.26 11.50 9.12
N THR A 47 -0.75 12.71 8.97
CA THR A 47 -0.46 13.31 7.65
C THR A 47 1.03 13.59 7.57
N GLY A 48 1.62 13.23 6.44
CA GLY A 48 3.04 13.47 6.16
C GLY A 48 3.22 13.60 4.65
N GLU A 49 4.02 14.57 4.25
CA GLU A 49 4.55 14.62 2.89
C GLU A 49 5.80 13.75 2.86
N PHE A 50 5.86 12.83 1.90
CA PHE A 50 7.01 11.96 1.73
C PHE A 50 7.73 12.36 0.44
N ARG A 51 9.05 12.53 0.50
CA ARG A 51 9.85 12.95 -0.66
C ARG A 51 10.33 11.72 -1.44
N PRO A 52 10.29 11.75 -2.77
CA PRO A 52 10.86 10.70 -3.58
C PRO A 52 12.38 10.63 -3.38
N ILE A 53 12.91 9.46 -3.07
CA ILE A 53 14.34 9.17 -3.25
C ILE A 53 14.55 8.93 -4.74
N LYS A 54 15.47 9.68 -5.37
CA LYS A 54 15.85 9.48 -6.78
C LYS A 54 16.20 8.00 -7.04
N ASN A 55 15.68 7.46 -8.15
CA ASN A 55 16.15 6.25 -8.84
C ASN A 55 15.92 4.89 -8.16
N LYS A 56 14.77 4.66 -7.51
CA LYS A 56 14.37 3.30 -7.13
C LYS A 56 13.01 2.97 -7.72
N GLU A 57 13.01 2.40 -8.92
CA GLU A 57 11.79 1.90 -9.57
C GLU A 57 11.23 0.69 -8.81
N GLY A 58 9.96 0.38 -9.08
CA GLY A 58 9.32 -0.86 -8.62
C GLY A 58 8.73 -0.81 -7.21
N PHE A 59 8.77 0.34 -6.54
CA PHE A 59 8.06 0.51 -5.27
C PHE A 59 6.54 0.39 -5.45
N ALA A 60 5.86 -0.09 -4.40
CA ALA A 60 4.41 -0.25 -4.35
C ALA A 60 3.69 1.09 -4.53
N ASP A 61 2.51 1.11 -5.13
CA ASP A 61 1.68 2.32 -5.32
C ASP A 61 1.22 3.01 -4.02
N VAL A 62 0.99 2.24 -2.95
CA VAL A 62 0.55 2.75 -1.64
C VAL A 62 1.23 1.98 -0.51
N ILE A 63 1.71 2.67 0.52
CA ILE A 63 2.25 2.07 1.75
C ILE A 63 1.30 2.40 2.89
N VAL A 64 0.87 1.41 3.66
CA VAL A 64 -0.12 1.58 4.73
C VAL A 64 0.53 1.25 6.07
N PHE A 65 0.33 2.11 7.07
CA PHE A 65 0.85 1.95 8.42
C PHE A 65 -0.32 1.77 9.39
N LYS A 66 -0.50 0.56 9.89
CA LYS A 66 -1.50 0.24 10.91
C LYS A 66 -0.86 0.28 12.29
N ASN A 67 -1.62 0.74 13.28
CA ASN A 67 -1.18 0.89 14.68
C ASN A 67 0.05 1.79 14.86
N TYR A 68 0.23 2.79 14.00
CA TYR A 68 1.30 3.77 14.18
C TYR A 68 0.95 4.67 15.38
N GLU A 69 1.68 4.56 16.49
CA GLU A 69 1.39 5.35 17.70
C GLU A 69 2.42 6.44 18.02
N LYS A 70 3.64 6.39 17.45
CA LYS A 70 4.73 7.38 17.58
C LYS A 70 6.07 6.94 16.94
N SER A 71 6.25 5.65 16.65
CA SER A 71 7.47 5.15 15.99
C SER A 71 7.14 4.05 14.97
N PHE A 72 7.93 3.96 13.90
CA PHE A 72 7.78 2.93 12.87
C PHE A 72 8.08 1.51 13.38
N LYS A 73 8.76 1.37 14.51
CA LYS A 73 9.19 0.05 15.03
C LYS A 73 8.02 -0.85 15.40
N ASN A 74 6.87 -0.29 15.78
CA ASN A 74 5.71 -1.05 16.23
C ASN A 74 4.52 -0.99 15.25
N SER A 75 4.66 -0.28 14.12
CA SER A 75 3.61 -0.21 13.12
C SER A 75 3.67 -1.40 12.18
N GLN A 76 2.55 -2.06 11.97
CA GLN A 76 2.42 -3.02 10.88
C GLN A 76 2.39 -2.26 9.56
N THR A 77 3.32 -2.57 8.68
CA THR A 77 3.51 -1.86 7.40
C THR A 77 3.15 -2.77 6.24
N PHE A 78 2.24 -2.30 5.38
CA PHE A 78 1.78 -3.02 4.20
C PHE A 78 2.17 -2.26 2.93
N PHE A 79 2.77 -2.96 1.98
CA PHE A 79 3.10 -2.43 0.66
C PHE A 79 2.07 -2.91 -0.36
N ILE A 80 1.27 -1.99 -0.91
CA ILE A 80 0.14 -2.27 -1.78
C ILE A 80 0.44 -1.79 -3.19
N GLU A 81 0.61 -2.72 -4.13
CA GLU A 81 0.67 -2.42 -5.56
C GLU A 81 -0.72 -2.51 -6.19
N ILE A 82 -1.07 -1.58 -7.06
CA ILE A 82 -2.39 -1.52 -7.69
C ILE A 82 -2.29 -1.91 -9.15
N LYS A 83 -3.07 -2.92 -9.53
CA LYS A 83 -3.10 -3.47 -10.89
C LYS A 83 -4.53 -3.58 -11.40
N THR A 84 -4.70 -3.50 -12.71
CA THR A 84 -5.93 -4.01 -13.34
C THR A 84 -6.09 -5.51 -13.08
N ASP A 85 -7.28 -6.07 -13.30
CA ASP A 85 -7.52 -7.51 -13.07
C ASP A 85 -6.61 -8.41 -13.94
N THR A 86 -6.16 -7.92 -15.09
CA THR A 86 -5.37 -8.68 -16.07
C THR A 86 -3.88 -8.36 -16.09
N SER A 87 -3.45 -7.27 -15.44
CA SER A 87 -2.05 -6.84 -15.51
C SER A 87 -1.15 -7.55 -14.52
N LYS A 88 0.08 -7.85 -14.94
CA LYS A 88 1.11 -8.46 -14.09
C LYS A 88 1.99 -7.39 -13.45
N LEU A 89 2.69 -7.75 -12.38
CA LEU A 89 3.80 -6.96 -11.86
C LEU A 89 4.90 -6.85 -12.90
N ARG A 90 5.55 -5.68 -12.98
CA ARG A 90 6.76 -5.49 -13.79
C ARG A 90 7.96 -6.17 -13.11
N PRO A 91 9.03 -6.51 -13.84
CA PRO A 91 10.24 -7.10 -13.25
C PRO A 91 10.80 -6.29 -12.07
N SER A 92 10.89 -4.97 -12.20
CA SER A 92 11.36 -4.09 -11.11
C SER A 92 10.44 -4.11 -9.88
N GLN A 93 9.14 -4.34 -10.05
CA GLN A 93 8.19 -4.48 -8.94
C GLN A 93 8.34 -5.83 -8.24
N ILE A 94 8.59 -6.89 -9.00
CA ILE A 94 8.88 -8.22 -8.47
C ILE A 94 10.18 -8.17 -7.64
N GLU A 95 11.25 -7.59 -8.18
CA GLU A 95 12.52 -7.43 -7.48
C GLU A 95 12.35 -6.67 -6.17
N LYS A 96 11.59 -5.56 -6.21
CA LYS A 96 11.33 -4.77 -5.01
C LYS A 96 10.49 -5.51 -3.97
N PHE A 97 9.46 -6.23 -4.40
CA PHE A 97 8.59 -7.00 -3.50
C PHE A 97 9.36 -8.17 -2.87
N ASN A 98 10.28 -8.80 -3.60
CA ASN A 98 11.23 -9.77 -3.03
C ASN A 98 12.13 -9.13 -1.97
N GLU A 99 12.70 -7.95 -2.22
CA GLU A 99 13.52 -7.23 -1.23
C GLU A 99 12.72 -6.91 0.04
N LEU A 100 11.49 -6.42 -0.11
CA LEU A 100 10.62 -6.04 1.01
C LEU A 100 10.17 -7.24 1.83
N THR A 101 9.73 -8.32 1.17
CA THR A 101 9.31 -9.55 1.84
C THR A 101 10.47 -10.25 2.56
N ASN A 102 11.67 -10.26 1.98
CA ASN A 102 12.89 -10.77 2.64
C ASN A 102 13.27 -9.95 3.90
N LYS A 103 12.83 -8.70 3.98
CA LYS A 103 12.99 -7.84 5.17
C LYS A 103 11.84 -8.00 6.18
N GLY A 104 10.90 -8.90 5.93
CA GLY A 104 9.76 -9.17 6.80
C GLY A 104 8.56 -8.23 6.60
N PHE A 105 8.51 -7.48 5.50
CA PHE A 105 7.35 -6.62 5.20
C PHE A 105 6.27 -7.36 4.42
N ASP A 106 5.01 -7.03 4.74
CA ASP A 106 3.86 -7.57 4.05
C ASP A 106 3.59 -6.84 2.74
N CYS A 107 3.51 -7.59 1.64
CA CYS A 107 3.29 -7.06 0.30
C CYS A 107 2.01 -7.63 -0.31
N TYR A 108 1.16 -6.77 -0.88
CA TYR A 108 -0.13 -7.14 -1.46
C TYR A 108 -0.35 -6.50 -2.82
N ILE A 109 -1.21 -7.14 -3.63
CA ILE A 109 -1.68 -6.64 -4.91
C ILE A 109 -3.19 -6.38 -4.81
N LEU A 110 -3.58 -5.11 -4.99
CA LEU A 110 -4.96 -4.67 -5.05
C LEU A 110 -5.44 -4.61 -6.50
N ARG A 111 -6.58 -5.25 -6.78
CA ARG A 111 -7.23 -5.31 -8.08
C ARG A 111 -8.72 -4.99 -7.98
N PRO A 112 -9.38 -4.59 -9.08
CA PRO A 112 -10.81 -4.33 -9.09
C PRO A 112 -11.66 -5.51 -8.59
N LYS A 113 -11.29 -6.76 -8.89
CA LYS A 113 -12.00 -7.95 -8.39
C LYS A 113 -12.04 -8.03 -6.85
N HIS A 114 -10.92 -7.75 -6.18
CA HIS A 114 -10.83 -7.77 -4.70
C HIS A 114 -11.79 -6.75 -4.08
N TRP A 115 -11.86 -5.56 -4.69
CA TRP A 115 -12.77 -4.51 -4.26
C TRP A 115 -14.25 -4.90 -4.42
N LYS A 116 -14.60 -5.53 -5.55
CA LYS A 116 -15.97 -6.01 -5.82
C LYS A 116 -16.36 -7.09 -4.81
N GLU A 117 -15.46 -8.02 -4.50
CA GLU A 117 -15.70 -9.09 -3.54
C GLU A 117 -15.88 -8.55 -2.12
N ALA A 118 -15.00 -7.66 -1.66
CA ALA A 118 -15.08 -7.09 -0.32
C ALA A 118 -16.38 -6.27 -0.12
N LYS A 119 -16.88 -5.61 -1.18
CA LYS A 119 -18.16 -4.88 -1.15
C LYS A 119 -19.41 -5.75 -1.01
N LYS A 120 -19.33 -7.06 -1.25
CA LYS A 120 -20.48 -7.96 -1.02
C LYS A 120 -20.79 -8.11 0.47
N GLN A 121 -19.84 -7.79 1.34
CA GLN A 121 -19.94 -7.92 2.78
C GLN A 121 -20.16 -6.53 3.41
N SER A 122 -21.40 -6.12 3.65
CA SER A 122 -21.77 -4.93 4.45
C SER A 122 -20.92 -3.64 4.18
N LYS A 123 -20.69 -2.82 5.22
CA LYS A 123 -19.87 -1.59 5.14
C LYS A 123 -18.40 -1.97 5.03
N LEU A 124 -17.85 -1.91 3.80
CA LEU A 124 -16.44 -2.14 3.49
C LEU A 124 -15.50 -1.39 4.46
N ASN A 125 -14.52 -2.12 5.00
CA ASN A 125 -13.37 -1.57 5.73
C ASN A 125 -12.02 -2.07 5.18
N PHE A 126 -10.91 -1.50 5.64
CA PHE A 126 -9.57 -1.83 5.15
C PHE A 126 -9.19 -3.28 5.37
N LEU A 127 -9.45 -3.85 6.55
CA LEU A 127 -9.07 -5.24 6.86
C LEU A 127 -9.85 -6.24 6.02
N MET A 128 -11.15 -6.00 5.83
CA MET A 128 -11.97 -6.81 4.93
C MET A 128 -11.48 -6.75 3.49
N LEU A 129 -11.00 -5.59 3.04
CA LEU A 129 -10.40 -5.47 1.71
C LEU A 129 -9.06 -6.20 1.63
N LEU A 130 -8.21 -6.03 2.66
CA LEU A 130 -6.89 -6.67 2.76
C LEU A 130 -7.00 -8.20 2.68
N ASP A 131 -7.99 -8.79 3.35
CA ASP A 131 -8.28 -10.23 3.32
C ASP A 131 -8.66 -10.75 1.91
N LYS A 132 -9.09 -9.85 1.01
CA LYS A 132 -9.38 -10.18 -0.39
C LYS A 132 -8.21 -9.89 -1.33
N MET A 133 -7.18 -9.18 -0.89
CA MET A 133 -6.05 -8.85 -1.74
C MET A 133 -5.16 -10.08 -1.99
N GLU A 134 -4.48 -10.08 -3.13
CA GLU A 134 -3.46 -11.10 -3.43
C GLU A 134 -2.23 -10.81 -2.55
N TYR A 135 -1.95 -11.69 -1.58
CA TYR A 135 -0.71 -11.62 -0.82
C TYR A 135 0.46 -12.07 -1.69
N TYR A 136 1.47 -11.22 -1.81
CA TYR A 136 2.68 -11.54 -2.55
C TYR A 136 3.60 -12.40 -1.68
N LYS A 137 3.69 -13.68 -2.00
CA LYS A 137 4.67 -14.59 -1.39
C LYS A 137 5.91 -14.64 -2.28
N CYS A 138 7.05 -14.25 -1.72
CA CYS A 138 8.32 -14.64 -2.31
C CYS A 138 8.48 -16.15 -2.13
N PHE A 139 8.58 -16.91 -3.23
CA PHE A 139 9.06 -18.27 -3.16
C PHE A 139 10.58 -18.18 -3.07
N ILE A 140 11.11 -18.15 -1.85
CA ILE A 140 12.53 -18.41 -1.64
C ILE A 140 12.73 -19.86 -2.10
N LYS A 141 13.37 -20.06 -3.26
CA LYS A 141 13.98 -21.36 -3.57
C LYS A 141 15.14 -21.49 -2.58
N ILE A 142 14.93 -22.29 -1.53
CA ILE A 142 16.00 -22.84 -0.70
C ILE A 142 16.73 -23.87 -1.56
#